data_AF-A0A3D5ESF4-F1
#
_entry.id   AF-A0A3D5ESF4-F1
#
_cell.length_a   1.000
_cell.length_b   1.000
_cell.length_c   1.000
_cell.angle_alpha   90.00
_cell.angle_beta   90.00
_cell.angle_gamma   90.00
#
_symmetry.space_group_name_H-M   'P 1'
#
loop_
_entity.id
_entity.type
_entity.pdbx_description
1 polymer ?
#
loop_
_entity_poly.entity_id
_entity_poly.type
_entity_poly.pdbx_seq_one_letter_code
_entity_poly.pdbx_strand_id
1 'polypeptide(L)' 'LQALQSATINSAKLLKADDQLGQIKSGFLADIIAVKGNPLENIAVLEDVQFVMKDGKVFK' A
#
# COMPACT_ATOMS: atom_id res chain seq x y z
N LEU A 1 1.17 -6.34 -11.63
CA LEU A 1 1.97 -6.43 -10.38
C LEU A 1 3.05 -5.35 -10.27
N GLN A 2 3.88 -5.13 -11.31
CA GLN A 2 4.99 -4.17 -11.25
C GLN A 2 4.57 -2.74 -10.85
N ALA A 3 3.42 -2.25 -11.35
CA ALA A 3 2.90 -0.92 -10.98
C ALA A 3 2.55 -0.79 -9.48
N LEU A 4 2.01 -1.85 -8.86
CA LEU A 4 1.73 -1.85 -7.42
C LEU A 4 3.04 -1.87 -6.63
N GLN A 5 4.01 -2.69 -7.06
CA GLN A 5 5.33 -2.75 -6.45
C GLN A 5 6.10 -1.43 -6.60
N SER A 6 5.93 -0.71 -7.71
CA SER A 6 6.55 0.59 -7.92
C SER A 6 6.06 1.64 -6.92
N ALA A 7 4.81 1.56 -6.50
CA ALA A 7 4.18 2.46 -5.52
C ALA A 7 4.27 1.96 -4.06
N THR A 8 4.93 0.82 -3.81
CA THR A 8 5.05 0.22 -2.47
C THR A 8 6.51 -0.09 -2.16
N ILE A 9 6.97 -1.30 -2.46
CA ILE A 9 8.31 -1.79 -2.14
C ILE A 9 9.40 -0.90 -2.77
N ASN A 10 9.23 -0.50 -4.02
CA ASN A 10 10.24 0.30 -4.72
C ASN A 10 10.26 1.76 -4.22
N SER A 11 9.11 2.34 -3.90
CA SER A 11 9.05 3.67 -3.26
C SER A 11 9.71 3.64 -1.89
N ALA A 12 9.46 2.61 -1.07
CA ALA A 12 10.09 2.47 0.23
C ALA A 12 11.62 2.37 0.12
N LYS A 13 12.12 1.58 -0.85
CA LYS A 13 13.57 1.48 -1.14
C LYS A 13 14.16 2.82 -1.59
N LEU A 14 13.47 3.53 -2.48
CA LEU A 14 13.91 4.84 -2.97
C LEU A 14 14.04 5.85 -1.81
N LEU A 15 13.13 5.79 -0.84
CA LEU A 15 13.11 6.64 0.34
C LEU A 15 13.98 6.12 1.50
N LYS A 16 14.68 4.99 1.33
CA LYS A 16 15.45 4.30 2.38
C LYS A 16 14.62 3.99 3.64
N ALA A 17 13.37 3.60 3.43
CA ALA A 17 12.41 3.24 4.47
C ALA A 17 11.89 1.80 4.29
N ASP A 18 12.57 0.97 3.49
CA ASP A 18 12.17 -0.41 3.18
C ASP A 18 12.35 -1.41 4.33
N ASP A 19 12.91 -0.94 5.46
CA ASP A 19 12.96 -1.63 6.75
C ASP A 19 11.67 -1.47 7.58
N GLN A 20 10.85 -0.47 7.27
CA GLN A 20 9.64 -0.14 8.03
C GLN A 20 8.37 0.10 7.18
N LEU A 21 8.49 0.33 5.87
CA LEU A 21 7.39 0.67 4.96
C LEU A 21 7.39 -0.15 3.66
N GLY A 22 6.26 -0.09 2.94
CA GLY A 22 6.11 -0.63 1.58
C GLY A 22 5.79 -2.13 1.49
N GLN A 23 5.64 -2.82 2.63
CA GLN A 23 5.27 -4.23 2.71
C GLN A 23 4.32 -4.48 3.89
N ILE A 24 3.36 -5.38 3.71
CA ILE A 24 2.55 -5.91 4.81
C ILE A 24 3.34 -7.06 5.44
N LYS A 25 4.10 -6.75 6.50
CA LYS A 25 4.99 -7.70 7.18
C LYS A 25 5.12 -7.33 8.65
N SER A 26 5.31 -8.33 9.52
CA SER A 26 5.57 -8.08 10.95
C SER A 26 6.77 -7.16 11.14
N GLY A 27 6.63 -6.17 12.04
CA GLY A 27 7.64 -5.16 12.34
C GLY A 27 7.58 -3.91 11.45
N PHE A 28 6.73 -3.88 10.43
CA PHE A 28 6.52 -2.71 9.57
C PHE A 28 5.38 -1.84 10.12
N LEU A 29 5.36 -0.56 9.74
CA LEU A 29 4.27 0.35 10.05
C LEU A 29 2.96 -0.18 9.45
N ALA A 30 1.88 -0.02 10.21
CA ALA A 30 0.55 -0.46 9.81
C ALA A 30 -0.11 0.56 8.88
N ASP A 31 0.46 0.68 7.67
CA ASP A 31 -0.01 1.53 6.58
C ASP A 31 -0.65 0.65 5.50
N ILE A 32 -1.98 0.70 5.39
CA ILE A 32 -2.77 -0.22 4.55
C ILE A 32 -3.86 0.55 3.84
N ILE A 33 -4.09 0.27 2.56
CA ILE A 33 -5.30 0.68 1.86
C ILE A 33 -6.10 -0.55 1.40
N ALA A 34 -7.42 -0.41 1.26
CA ALA A 34 -8.25 -1.41 0.62
C ALA A 34 -9.21 -0.79 -0.39
N VAL A 35 -9.43 -1.54 -1.47
CA VAL A 35 -10.27 -1.18 -2.62
C VAL A 35 -11.24 -2.31 -2.90
N LYS A 36 -12.36 -2.01 -3.56
CA LYS A 36 -13.30 -3.04 -3.98
C LYS A 36 -12.90 -3.57 -5.35
N GLY A 37 -12.63 -4.87 -5.45
CA GLY A 37 -12.24 -5.55 -6.69
C GLY A 37 -10.74 -5.87 -6.76
N ASN A 38 -10.29 -6.39 -7.90
CA ASN A 38 -8.92 -6.84 -8.10
C ASN A 38 -8.11 -5.81 -8.92
N PRO A 39 -7.15 -5.07 -8.32
CA PRO A 39 -6.33 -4.10 -9.05
C PRO A 39 -5.33 -4.73 -10.02
N LEU A 40 -5.15 -6.06 -9.99
CA LEU A 40 -4.38 -6.78 -11.01
C LEU A 40 -5.17 -6.99 -12.31
N GLU A 41 -6.50 -6.97 -12.24
CA GLU A 41 -7.40 -7.11 -13.39
C GLU A 41 -7.89 -5.75 -13.90
N ASN A 42 -8.20 -4.82 -13.00
CA ASN A 42 -8.61 -3.47 -13.34
C ASN A 42 -7.92 -2.46 -12.43
N ILE A 43 -6.90 -1.76 -12.94
CA ILE A 43 -6.10 -0.82 -12.16
C ILE A 43 -6.91 0.41 -11.68
N ALA A 44 -7.98 0.77 -12.37
CA ALA A 44 -8.81 1.95 -12.06
C ALA A 44 -9.52 1.85 -10.70
N VAL A 45 -9.66 0.64 -10.12
CA VAL A 45 -10.21 0.47 -8.77
C VAL A 45 -9.38 1.18 -7.70
N LEU A 46 -8.11 1.49 -7.97
CA LEU A 46 -7.25 2.28 -7.08
C LEU A 46 -7.64 3.76 -6.99
N GLU A 47 -8.47 4.26 -7.91
CA GLU A 47 -9.01 5.62 -7.85
C GLU A 47 -10.12 5.75 -6.80
N ASP A 48 -10.73 4.63 -6.39
CA ASP A 48 -11.83 4.56 -5.43
C ASP A 48 -11.43 3.73 -4.20
N VAL A 49 -10.55 4.30 -3.37
CA VAL A 49 -10.10 3.70 -2.12
C VAL A 49 -11.17 3.81 -1.05
N GLN A 50 -11.57 2.65 -0.50
CA GLN A 50 -12.67 2.52 0.46
C GLN A 50 -12.21 2.41 1.91
N PHE A 51 -10.91 2.24 2.12
CA PHE A 51 -10.31 2.09 3.43
C PHE A 51 -8.87 2.56 3.40
N VAL A 52 -8.51 3.37 4.39
CA VAL A 52 -7.15 3.83 4.63
C VAL A 52 -6.80 3.63 6.10
N MET A 53 -5.70 2.96 6.37
CA MET A 53 -5.07 2.90 7.69
C MET A 53 -3.68 3.50 7.59
N LYS A 54 -3.31 4.31 8.57
CA LYS A 54 -1.96 4.85 8.74
C LYS A 54 -1.52 4.76 10.18
N ASP A 55 -0.31 4.25 10.42
CA ASP A 55 0.25 4.00 11.76
C ASP A 55 -0.73 3.26 12.69
N GLY A 56 -1.48 2.28 12.13
CA GLY A 56 -2.46 1.49 12.87
C GLY A 56 -3.77 2.20 13.18
N LYS A 57 -3.92 3.47 12.78
CA LYS A 57 -5.16 4.25 12.94
C LYS A 57 -5.95 4.20 11.66
N VAL A 58 -7.23 3.88 11.78
CA VAL A 58 -8.17 3.84 10.64
C VAL A 58 -8.63 5.25 10.33
N PHE A 59 -8.41 5.63 9.09
CA PHE A 59 -8.96 6.79 8.42
C PHE A 59 -10.05 6.30 7.45
N LYS A 60 -10.58 7.19 6.62
CA LYS A 60 -11.73 6.92 5.75
C LYS A 60 -11.65 5.57 5.02
#